data_AF-A0A969NU47-F1
#
_entry.id   AF-A0A969NU47-F1
#
_cell.length_a   1.000
_cell.length_b   1.000
_cell.length_c   1.000
_cell.angle_alpha   90.00
_cell.angle_beta   90.00
_cell.angle_gamma   90.00
#
_symmetry.space_group_name_H-M   'P 1'
#
loop_
_entity.id
_entity.type
_entity.pdbx_description
1 polymer ?
#
loop_
_entity_poly.entity_id
_entity_poly.type
_entity_poly.pdbx_seq_one_letter_code
_entity_poly.pdbx_strand_id
1 'polypeptide(L)'
;MTQKYWQEKPTSFKEMVQLVEKYLQAEIVRETKDKQLYYHNLNHALAVKRRANSIFQAIKPALSQNHSLQELTRLESLIDICGLAHDMVQVFEPTPPNFSRQRLSGLSETETANKLLRYIQKLNQALSTEKSPPTFLFSDREQQIIRDAIIATICIQDPQGSKTKTTFFDYSIYQPYLYDPQTKISLVGSIIALADLGALGMDGVEAYIQDGILIFLEDNPHLLKLVLNCDRLNFLAPDVTKAKLLTMARFIVDLAHERQARFEQEIAGFMPQMRQILRNQVFIYLNQDSINQVKTLVPNQSSASLSELISFFCSNKIKTMIT
;
A
#
# COMPACT_ATOMS: atom_id res chain seq x y z
N MET A 1 31.18 9.05 -20.51
CA MET A 1 29.73 8.96 -20.78
C MET A 1 29.16 7.78 -20.01
N THR A 2 28.11 8.06 -19.24
CA THR A 2 27.51 7.26 -18.16
C THR A 2 26.47 6.26 -18.68
N GLN A 3 26.90 5.23 -19.42
CA GLN A 3 26.03 4.11 -19.84
C GLN A 3 25.69 3.14 -18.69
N LYS A 4 25.72 3.60 -17.43
CA LYS A 4 25.50 2.75 -16.24
C LYS A 4 24.02 2.48 -15.99
N TYR A 5 23.13 3.33 -16.50
CA TYR A 5 21.72 3.33 -16.10
C TYR A 5 20.75 2.91 -17.21
N TRP A 6 21.17 2.89 -18.48
CA TRP A 6 20.29 2.60 -19.60
C TRP A 6 21.02 1.89 -20.74
N GLN A 7 20.32 0.97 -21.43
CA GLN A 7 20.77 0.37 -22.69
C GLN A 7 20.58 1.35 -23.85
N GLU A 8 19.42 2.02 -23.90
CA GLU A 8 19.07 3.08 -24.86
C GLU A 8 18.76 4.36 -24.10
N LYS A 9 19.28 5.50 -24.58
CA LYS A 9 19.07 6.80 -23.92
C LYS A 9 17.61 7.22 -24.08
N PRO A 10 16.87 7.55 -23.00
CA PRO A 10 15.49 8.00 -23.11
C PRO A 10 15.41 9.33 -23.85
N THR A 11 14.40 9.45 -24.70
CA THR A 11 14.08 10.62 -25.53
C THR A 11 12.74 11.26 -25.15
N SER A 12 11.92 10.55 -24.37
CA SER A 12 10.61 11.01 -23.92
C SER A 12 10.42 10.79 -22.41
N PHE A 13 9.50 11.55 -21.80
CA PHE A 13 9.19 11.39 -20.37
C PHE A 13 8.64 9.98 -20.08
N LYS A 14 7.90 9.41 -21.03
CA LYS A 14 7.40 8.03 -20.93
C LYS A 14 8.53 7.00 -20.87
N GLU A 15 9.55 7.14 -21.71
CA GLU A 15 10.74 6.26 -21.68
C GLU A 15 11.53 6.45 -20.38
N MET A 16 11.61 7.69 -19.89
CA MET A 16 12.22 8.01 -18.60
C MET A 16 11.48 7.32 -17.43
N VAL A 17 10.15 7.35 -17.44
CA VAL A 17 9.29 6.66 -16.47
C VAL A 17 9.50 5.15 -16.54
N GLN A 18 9.49 4.55 -17.73
CA GLN A 18 9.76 3.12 -17.92
C GLN A 18 11.13 2.70 -17.36
N LEU A 19 12.14 3.56 -17.49
CA LEU A 19 13.46 3.29 -16.94
C LEU A 19 13.46 3.28 -15.41
N VAL A 20 12.71 4.19 -14.78
CA VAL A 20 12.51 4.22 -13.33
C VAL A 20 11.70 3.01 -12.87
N GLU A 21 10.64 2.62 -13.58
CA GLU A 21 9.85 1.43 -13.24
C GLU A 21 10.67 0.15 -13.28
N LYS A 22 11.52 -0.04 -14.28
CA LYS A 22 12.43 -1.21 -14.35
C LYS A 22 13.34 -1.28 -13.13
N TYR A 23 13.89 -0.13 -12.71
CA TYR A 23 14.67 -0.05 -11.48
C TYR A 23 13.83 -0.44 -10.26
N LEU A 24 12.63 0.15 -10.10
CA LEU A 24 11.73 -0.15 -8.98
C LEU A 24 11.40 -1.64 -8.88
N GLN A 25 11.01 -2.28 -9.98
CA GLN A 25 10.68 -3.72 -9.98
C GLN A 25 11.87 -4.57 -9.51
N ALA A 26 13.07 -4.29 -10.01
CA ALA A 26 14.28 -5.01 -9.60
C ALA A 26 14.59 -4.80 -8.11
N GLU A 27 14.41 -3.58 -7.60
CA GLU A 27 14.62 -3.26 -6.18
C GLU A 27 13.61 -3.97 -5.28
N ILE A 28 12.32 -3.97 -5.65
CA ILE A 28 11.26 -4.65 -4.89
C ILE A 28 11.50 -6.16 -4.85
N VAL A 29 11.84 -6.78 -5.97
CA VAL A 29 12.15 -8.22 -6.03
C VAL A 29 13.35 -8.55 -5.13
N ARG A 30 14.40 -7.72 -5.15
CA ARG A 30 15.55 -7.91 -4.27
C ARG A 30 15.17 -7.75 -2.80
N GLU A 31 14.48 -6.67 -2.45
CA GLU A 31 14.02 -6.40 -1.08
C GLU A 31 13.14 -7.53 -0.55
N THR A 32 12.19 -8.01 -1.37
CA THR A 32 11.29 -9.12 -1.07
C THR A 32 12.08 -10.38 -0.72
N LYS A 33 13.09 -10.71 -1.52
CA LYS A 33 13.93 -11.89 -1.30
C LYS A 33 14.80 -11.74 -0.05
N ASP A 34 15.45 -10.59 0.11
CA ASP A 34 16.39 -10.34 1.20
C ASP A 34 15.69 -10.32 2.57
N LYS A 35 14.44 -9.83 2.61
CA LYS A 35 13.68 -9.66 3.85
C LYS A 35 12.53 -10.65 4.03
N GLN A 36 12.31 -11.56 3.07
CA GLN A 36 11.20 -12.51 3.08
C GLN A 36 9.86 -11.79 3.27
N LEU A 37 9.55 -10.88 2.35
CA LEU A 37 8.30 -10.10 2.37
C LEU A 37 7.18 -10.93 1.72
N TYR A 38 6.08 -11.13 2.42
CA TYR A 38 4.94 -11.92 1.94
C TYR A 38 3.79 -11.04 1.45
N TYR A 39 3.68 -9.82 1.98
CA TYR A 39 2.69 -8.84 1.59
C TYR A 39 3.31 -7.70 0.77
N HIS A 40 4.30 -6.99 1.34
CA HIS A 40 4.89 -5.81 0.73
C HIS A 40 5.90 -6.21 -0.36
N ASN A 41 5.41 -6.84 -1.42
CA ASN A 41 6.16 -7.38 -2.54
C ASN A 41 5.67 -6.81 -3.88
N LEU A 42 6.20 -7.32 -4.99
CA LEU A 42 5.88 -6.81 -6.33
C LEU A 42 4.38 -6.94 -6.68
N ASN A 43 3.70 -7.99 -6.22
CA ASN A 43 2.27 -8.17 -6.50
C ASN A 43 1.43 -7.09 -5.82
N HIS A 44 1.74 -6.77 -4.56
CA HIS A 44 1.09 -5.68 -3.85
C HIS A 44 1.38 -4.33 -4.53
N ALA A 45 2.63 -4.04 -4.86
CA ALA A 45 2.99 -2.79 -5.56
C ALA A 45 2.26 -2.64 -6.92
N LEU A 46 2.13 -3.73 -7.69
CA LEU A 46 1.36 -3.74 -8.93
C LEU A 46 -0.15 -3.57 -8.69
N ALA A 47 -0.69 -4.15 -7.61
CA ALA A 47 -2.09 -3.96 -7.23
C ALA A 47 -2.38 -2.50 -6.85
N VAL A 48 -1.51 -1.86 -6.07
CA VAL A 48 -1.64 -0.44 -5.72
C VAL A 48 -1.52 0.44 -6.96
N LYS A 49 -0.54 0.18 -7.85
CA LYS A 49 -0.44 0.87 -9.14
C LYS A 49 -1.74 0.76 -9.96
N ARG A 50 -2.32 -0.43 -10.06
CA ARG A 50 -3.60 -0.66 -10.78
C ARG A 50 -4.74 0.14 -10.14
N ARG A 51 -4.93 0.03 -8.82
CA ARG A 51 -5.98 0.75 -8.08
C ARG A 51 -5.82 2.26 -8.23
N ALA A 52 -4.61 2.78 -8.10
CA ALA A 52 -4.31 4.20 -8.26
C ALA A 52 -4.65 4.70 -9.67
N ASN A 53 -4.35 3.91 -10.71
CA ASN A 53 -4.78 4.20 -12.07
C ASN A 53 -6.30 4.17 -12.21
N SER A 54 -7.00 3.19 -11.64
CA SER A 54 -8.47 3.13 -11.67
C SER A 54 -9.10 4.36 -11.01
N ILE A 55 -8.58 4.80 -9.85
CA ILE A 55 -8.98 6.04 -9.19
C ILE A 55 -8.78 7.23 -10.14
N PHE A 56 -7.56 7.37 -10.69
CA PHE A 56 -7.21 8.50 -11.55
C PHE A 56 -8.07 8.57 -12.81
N GLN A 57 -8.23 7.46 -13.55
CA GLN A 57 -9.04 7.43 -14.77
C GLN A 57 -10.50 7.80 -14.48
N ALA A 58 -11.05 7.36 -13.35
CA ALA A 58 -12.43 7.70 -12.99
C ALA A 58 -12.61 9.21 -12.75
N ILE A 59 -11.65 9.88 -12.09
CA ILE A 59 -11.73 11.31 -11.78
C ILE A 59 -11.13 12.22 -12.87
N LYS A 60 -10.40 11.65 -13.84
CA LYS A 60 -9.72 12.37 -14.94
C LYS A 60 -10.66 13.31 -15.73
N PRO A 61 -11.92 12.94 -16.05
CA PRO A 61 -12.85 13.86 -16.73
C PRO A 61 -13.16 15.13 -15.91
N ALA A 62 -13.21 15.02 -14.58
CA ALA A 62 -13.41 16.18 -13.72
C ALA A 62 -12.12 17.02 -13.60
N LEU A 63 -10.94 16.39 -13.63
CA LEU A 63 -9.65 17.10 -13.66
C LEU A 63 -9.42 17.85 -14.98
N SER A 64 -9.85 17.30 -16.12
CA SER A 64 -9.64 17.91 -17.44
C SER A 64 -10.33 19.24 -17.66
N GLN A 65 -11.22 19.65 -16.74
CA GLN A 65 -11.82 20.98 -16.76
C GLN A 65 -10.81 22.09 -16.40
N ASN A 66 -9.79 21.76 -15.60
CA ASN A 66 -8.82 22.73 -15.04
C ASN A 66 -7.35 22.41 -15.37
N HIS A 67 -7.09 21.29 -16.04
CA HIS A 67 -5.74 20.83 -16.34
C HIS A 67 -5.58 20.50 -17.83
N SER A 68 -4.42 20.84 -18.38
CA SER A 68 -4.07 20.45 -19.75
C SER A 68 -3.86 18.95 -19.88
N LEU A 69 -4.05 18.42 -21.10
CA LEU A 69 -3.78 17.01 -21.40
C LEU A 69 -2.34 16.60 -21.06
N GLN A 70 -1.38 17.50 -21.29
CA GLN A 70 0.02 17.25 -20.97
C GLN A 70 0.25 17.11 -19.47
N GLU A 71 -0.34 17.98 -18.64
CA GLU A 71 -0.26 17.87 -17.18
C GLU A 71 -0.90 16.58 -16.67
N LEU A 72 -2.08 16.23 -17.18
CA LEU A 72 -2.74 14.97 -16.82
C LEU A 72 -1.89 13.74 -17.18
N THR A 73 -1.24 13.76 -18.34
CA THR A 73 -0.35 12.68 -18.78
C THR A 73 0.87 12.55 -17.86
N ARG A 74 1.43 13.69 -17.40
CA ARG A 74 2.52 13.68 -16.42
C ARG A 74 2.05 13.18 -15.06
N LEU A 75 0.89 13.61 -14.57
CA LEU A 75 0.31 13.12 -13.32
C LEU A 75 0.09 11.60 -13.35
N GLU A 76 -0.46 11.07 -14.43
CA GLU A 76 -0.65 9.62 -14.64
C GLU A 76 0.67 8.86 -14.52
N SER A 77 1.73 9.39 -15.14
CA SER A 77 3.07 8.79 -15.05
C SER A 77 3.68 8.86 -13.64
N LEU A 78 3.36 9.89 -12.86
CA LEU A 78 3.78 9.98 -11.45
C LEU A 78 3.01 8.99 -10.58
N ILE A 79 1.72 8.79 -10.86
CA ILE A 79 0.89 7.77 -10.20
C ILE A 79 1.47 6.38 -10.44
N ASP A 80 1.88 6.09 -11.68
CA ASP A 80 2.52 4.83 -12.04
C ASP A 80 3.79 4.55 -11.22
N ILE A 81 4.66 5.55 -11.10
CA ILE A 81 5.90 5.45 -10.33
C ILE A 81 5.60 5.30 -8.84
N CYS A 82 4.72 6.14 -8.29
CA CYS A 82 4.46 6.16 -6.85
C CYS A 82 3.72 4.90 -6.40
N GLY A 83 2.73 4.44 -7.18
CA GLY A 83 2.01 3.20 -6.88
C GLY A 83 2.94 1.99 -6.86
N LEU A 84 3.92 1.93 -7.77
CA LEU A 84 4.93 0.87 -7.74
C LEU A 84 5.95 1.06 -6.61
N ALA A 85 6.32 2.29 -6.28
CA ALA A 85 7.43 2.58 -5.38
C ALA A 85 7.07 2.60 -3.90
N HIS A 86 5.84 2.91 -3.51
CA HIS A 86 5.48 3.32 -2.13
C HIS A 86 6.02 2.40 -1.02
N ASP A 87 6.12 1.10 -1.27
CA ASP A 87 6.64 0.10 -0.35
C ASP A 87 7.94 -0.59 -0.80
N MET A 88 8.72 0.06 -1.67
CA MET A 88 9.99 -0.48 -2.20
C MET A 88 11.01 -0.84 -1.11
N VAL A 89 10.99 -0.17 0.05
CA VAL A 89 11.89 -0.43 1.17
C VAL A 89 11.08 -0.74 2.42
N GLN A 90 11.41 -1.85 3.09
CA GLN A 90 10.79 -2.25 4.35
C GLN A 90 11.81 -2.26 5.49
N VAL A 91 11.69 -1.34 6.44
CA VAL A 91 12.62 -1.24 7.58
C VAL A 91 11.99 -1.86 8.83
N PHE A 92 12.60 -2.95 9.30
CA PHE A 92 12.19 -3.62 10.54
C PHE A 92 13.16 -3.31 11.67
N GLU A 93 12.62 -3.19 12.88
CA GLU A 93 13.44 -3.16 14.08
C GLU A 93 14.08 -4.53 14.35
N PRO A 94 15.29 -4.57 14.95
CA PRO A 94 15.89 -5.83 15.38
C PRO A 94 14.97 -6.57 16.35
N THR A 95 14.46 -7.72 15.91
CA THR A 95 13.53 -8.56 16.68
C THR A 95 14.09 -9.98 16.78
N PRO A 96 13.94 -10.67 17.93
CA PRO A 96 14.42 -12.05 18.05
C PRO A 96 13.67 -12.98 17.08
N PRO A 97 14.27 -14.09 16.61
CA PRO A 97 13.70 -14.93 15.56
C PRO A 97 12.29 -15.47 15.84
N ASN A 98 11.90 -15.63 17.11
CA ASN A 98 10.62 -16.20 17.53
C ASN A 98 9.57 -15.12 17.87
N PHE A 99 9.84 -13.86 17.56
CA PHE A 99 8.94 -12.74 17.83
C PHE A 99 8.37 -12.17 16.53
N SER A 100 7.31 -11.39 16.67
CA SER A 100 6.76 -10.62 15.56
C SER A 100 7.73 -9.50 15.20
N ARG A 101 7.86 -9.22 13.90
CA ARG A 101 8.61 -8.04 13.43
C ARG A 101 7.91 -6.76 13.89
N GLN A 102 8.70 -5.71 14.07
CA GLN A 102 8.21 -4.38 14.42
C GLN A 102 8.75 -3.37 13.40
N ARG A 103 7.99 -2.29 13.20
CA ARG A 103 8.33 -1.20 12.28
C ARG A 103 8.18 0.11 13.01
N LEU A 104 9.11 1.03 12.74
CA LEU A 104 8.96 2.43 13.14
C LEU A 104 8.09 3.13 12.09
N SER A 105 6.98 3.73 12.54
CA SER A 105 6.07 4.43 11.64
C SER A 105 6.80 5.51 10.85
N GLY A 106 6.58 5.55 9.53
CA GLY A 106 7.16 6.52 8.62
C GLY A 106 8.59 6.25 8.16
N LEU A 107 9.28 5.27 8.75
CA LEU A 107 10.68 5.01 8.40
C LEU A 107 10.80 4.34 7.02
N SER A 108 9.98 3.33 6.74
CA SER A 108 9.97 2.63 5.44
C SER A 108 9.64 3.58 4.29
N GLU A 109 8.63 4.43 4.46
CA GLU A 109 8.15 5.39 3.48
C GLU A 109 9.22 6.49 3.24
N THR A 110 9.84 6.99 4.32
CA THR A 110 10.93 7.95 4.23
C THR A 110 12.14 7.38 3.49
N GLU A 111 12.56 6.16 3.82
CA GLU A 111 13.69 5.49 3.16
C GLU A 111 13.39 5.17 1.69
N THR A 112 12.15 4.74 1.41
CA THR A 112 11.66 4.55 0.05
C THR A 112 11.76 5.83 -0.78
N ALA A 113 11.20 6.93 -0.28
CA ALA A 113 11.24 8.23 -0.96
C ALA A 113 12.68 8.70 -1.18
N ASN A 114 13.53 8.60 -0.15
CA ASN A 114 14.95 9.00 -0.23
C ASN A 114 15.73 8.15 -1.24
N LYS A 115 15.48 6.85 -1.30
CA LYS A 115 16.15 5.94 -2.23
C LYS A 115 15.74 6.19 -3.68
N LEU A 116 14.44 6.32 -3.95
CA LEU A 116 13.93 6.61 -5.29
C LEU A 116 14.42 7.96 -5.80
N LEU A 117 14.36 9.00 -4.97
CA LEU A 117 14.74 10.34 -5.40
C LEU A 117 16.24 10.48 -5.65
N ARG A 118 17.08 9.80 -4.85
CA ARG A 118 18.51 9.70 -5.16
C ARG A 118 18.77 9.03 -6.51
N TYR A 119 17.98 8.00 -6.86
CA TYR A 119 18.09 7.36 -8.17
C TYR A 119 17.66 8.32 -9.31
N ILE A 120 16.51 8.96 -9.18
CA ILE A 120 15.99 9.94 -10.15
C ILE A 120 16.98 11.10 -10.34
N GLN A 121 17.56 11.64 -9.27
CA GLN A 121 18.53 12.74 -9.35
C GLN A 121 19.80 12.32 -10.10
N LYS A 122 20.35 11.13 -9.80
CA LYS A 122 21.51 10.59 -10.53
C LYS A 122 21.19 10.38 -12.01
N LEU A 123 19.98 9.91 -12.31
CA LEU A 123 19.52 9.69 -13.68
C LEU A 123 19.35 11.02 -14.44
N ASN A 124 18.70 12.01 -13.83
CA ASN A 124 18.57 13.38 -14.36
C ASN A 124 19.94 14.02 -14.62
N GLN A 125 20.89 13.89 -13.68
CA GLN A 125 22.26 14.40 -13.83
C GLN A 125 22.99 13.73 -15.00
N ALA A 126 22.85 12.41 -15.15
CA ALA A 126 23.52 11.65 -16.20
C ALA A 126 22.95 11.95 -17.60
N LEU A 127 21.68 12.39 -17.69
CA LEU A 127 20.99 12.67 -18.95
C LEU A 127 20.98 14.15 -19.33
N SER A 128 21.22 15.05 -18.38
CA SER A 128 21.39 16.48 -18.62
C SER A 128 22.59 16.73 -19.53
N THR A 129 22.33 17.20 -20.75
CA THR A 129 23.34 17.78 -21.63
C THR A 129 23.28 19.31 -21.49
N GLU A 130 24.42 20.00 -21.54
CA GLU A 130 24.48 21.42 -21.22
C GLU A 130 23.64 22.33 -22.15
N LYS A 131 23.26 23.48 -21.56
CA LYS A 131 22.46 24.65 -22.01
C LYS A 131 20.97 24.69 -21.61
N SER A 132 20.23 23.59 -21.66
CA SER A 132 18.86 23.53 -21.09
C SER A 132 18.50 22.09 -20.70
N PRO A 133 17.94 21.84 -19.50
CA PRO A 133 17.50 20.51 -19.12
C PRO A 133 16.35 20.06 -20.05
N PRO A 134 16.43 18.84 -20.62
CA PRO A 134 15.37 18.33 -21.46
C PRO A 134 14.02 18.26 -20.73
N THR A 135 12.92 18.54 -21.45
CA THR A 135 11.55 18.50 -20.90
C THR A 135 11.10 17.09 -20.49
N PHE A 136 11.85 16.06 -20.89
CA PHE A 136 11.61 14.68 -20.49
C PHE A 136 12.23 14.28 -19.14
N LEU A 137 12.97 15.17 -18.47
CA LEU A 137 13.47 14.91 -17.12
C LEU A 137 12.38 15.16 -16.07
N PHE A 138 12.59 14.60 -14.87
CA PHE A 138 11.77 14.94 -13.70
C PHE A 138 12.18 16.31 -13.17
N SER A 139 11.24 17.23 -13.10
CA SER A 139 11.42 18.52 -12.42
C SER A 139 11.46 18.37 -10.90
N ASP A 140 11.90 19.41 -10.20
CA ASP A 140 11.89 19.44 -8.73
C ASP A 140 10.48 19.34 -8.16
N ARG A 141 9.50 19.95 -8.83
CA ARG A 141 8.08 19.84 -8.46
C ARG A 141 7.60 18.39 -8.51
N GLU A 142 8.00 17.62 -9.51
CA GLU A 142 7.60 16.22 -9.65
C GLU A 142 8.30 15.32 -8.65
N GLN A 143 9.57 15.60 -8.34
CA GLN A 143 10.29 14.94 -7.25
C GLN A 143 9.63 15.21 -5.89
N GLN A 144 9.09 16.42 -5.68
CA GLN A 144 8.32 16.71 -4.47
C GLN A 144 7.00 15.94 -4.45
N ILE A 145 6.25 15.90 -5.55
CA ILE A 145 5.02 15.10 -5.67
C ILE A 145 5.28 13.62 -5.35
N ILE A 146 6.38 13.06 -5.86
CA ILE A 146 6.78 11.66 -5.57
C ILE A 146 7.00 11.44 -4.07
N ARG A 147 7.73 12.34 -3.40
CA ARG A 147 7.91 12.26 -1.95
C ARG A 147 6.58 12.36 -1.21
N ASP A 148 5.79 13.38 -1.51
CA ASP A 148 4.51 13.59 -0.83
C ASP A 148 3.60 12.37 -1.01
N ALA A 149 3.65 11.73 -2.18
CA ALA A 149 2.82 10.57 -2.45
C ALA A 149 3.22 9.32 -1.69
N ILE A 150 4.53 9.09 -1.51
CA ILE A 150 5.04 7.98 -0.70
C ILE A 150 4.81 8.26 0.79
N ILE A 151 5.05 9.49 1.24
CA ILE A 151 4.82 9.87 2.64
C ILE A 151 3.33 9.84 3.01
N ALA A 152 2.43 10.08 2.06
CA ALA A 152 0.99 9.98 2.31
C ALA A 152 0.53 8.56 2.70
N THR A 153 1.29 7.50 2.42
CA THR A 153 0.93 6.12 2.76
C THR A 153 1.29 5.72 4.19
N ILE A 154 1.98 6.59 4.94
CA ILE A 154 2.38 6.32 6.32
C ILE A 154 1.16 5.93 7.15
N CYS A 155 1.22 4.74 7.73
CA CYS A 155 0.21 4.25 8.65
C CYS A 155 0.62 4.51 10.12
N ILE A 156 -0.31 5.02 10.91
CA ILE A 156 -0.17 5.14 12.37
C ILE A 156 -1.37 4.52 13.08
N GLN A 157 -1.16 4.13 14.33
CA GLN A 157 -2.26 3.78 15.23
C GLN A 157 -2.97 5.06 15.67
N ASP A 158 -4.30 5.03 15.65
CA ASP A 158 -5.12 6.14 16.12
C ASP A 158 -4.87 6.38 17.62
N PRO A 159 -4.28 7.54 17.99
CA PRO A 159 -3.99 7.85 19.38
C PRO A 159 -5.29 8.12 20.18
N GLN A 160 -6.44 8.28 19.52
CA GLN A 160 -7.73 8.58 20.14
C GLN A 160 -8.59 7.36 20.46
N GLY A 161 -8.00 6.27 20.96
CA GLY A 161 -8.78 5.22 21.65
C GLY A 161 -9.48 5.66 22.95
N SER A 162 -9.81 6.96 23.16
CA SER A 162 -10.59 7.40 24.35
C SER A 162 -11.15 8.83 24.38
N LYS A 163 -11.04 9.69 23.34
CA LYS A 163 -11.30 11.15 23.57
C LYS A 163 -12.27 11.88 22.65
N THR A 164 -12.86 11.24 21.66
CA THR A 164 -14.02 11.81 20.95
C THR A 164 -15.10 10.75 20.80
N LYS A 165 -16.37 11.17 20.74
CA LYS A 165 -17.54 10.31 20.48
C LYS A 165 -17.53 9.79 19.03
N THR A 166 -16.39 9.31 18.55
CA THR A 166 -16.24 8.65 17.26
C THR A 166 -16.27 7.15 17.48
N THR A 167 -16.91 6.44 16.56
CA THR A 167 -17.23 5.02 16.61
C THR A 167 -16.03 4.12 16.28
N PHE A 168 -14.80 4.60 16.49
CA PHE A 168 -13.59 3.93 16.02
C PHE A 168 -13.02 2.99 17.08
N PHE A 169 -12.50 1.84 16.66
CA PHE A 169 -11.84 0.90 17.56
C PHE A 169 -10.53 1.48 18.10
N ASP A 170 -10.25 1.21 19.39
CA ASP A 170 -8.99 1.55 20.04
C ASP A 170 -7.82 0.98 19.23
N TYR A 171 -6.81 1.81 18.95
CA TYR A 171 -5.60 1.45 18.20
C TYR A 171 -5.85 1.03 16.74
N SER A 172 -6.95 1.47 16.12
CA SER A 172 -7.19 1.31 14.68
C SER A 172 -6.07 1.97 13.84
N ILE A 173 -5.77 1.39 12.68
CA ILE A 173 -4.73 1.92 11.78
C ILE A 173 -5.36 2.89 10.79
N TYR A 174 -4.72 4.04 10.58
CA TYR A 174 -5.13 5.03 9.59
C TYR A 174 -3.93 5.75 8.95
N GLN A 175 -4.15 6.34 7.78
CA GLN A 175 -3.17 7.18 7.07
C GLN A 175 -3.46 8.66 7.33
N PRO A 176 -2.73 9.33 8.25
CA PRO A 176 -3.12 10.63 8.81
C PRO A 176 -3.17 11.74 7.77
N TYR A 177 -2.35 11.62 6.73
CA TYR A 177 -2.28 12.57 5.63
C TYR A 177 -3.57 12.68 4.81
N LEU A 178 -4.47 11.68 4.88
CA LEU A 178 -5.80 11.76 4.25
C LEU A 178 -6.79 12.63 5.04
N TYR A 179 -6.50 12.96 6.30
CA TYR A 179 -7.44 13.61 7.21
C TYR A 179 -7.00 15.00 7.65
N ASP A 180 -5.72 15.34 7.50
CA ASP A 180 -5.20 16.63 7.95
C ASP A 180 -5.39 17.72 6.87
N PRO A 181 -6.32 18.67 7.05
CA PRO A 181 -6.53 19.74 6.08
C PRO A 181 -5.37 20.76 6.03
N GLN A 182 -4.49 20.78 7.04
CA GLN A 182 -3.31 21.65 7.08
C GLN A 182 -2.12 21.02 6.34
N THR A 183 -2.00 19.70 6.36
CA THR A 183 -0.96 18.97 5.65
C THR A 183 -1.41 18.72 4.21
N LYS A 184 -1.18 19.71 3.33
CA LYS A 184 -1.51 19.60 1.90
C LYS A 184 -0.69 18.49 1.24
N ILE A 185 -1.23 17.28 1.18
CA ILE A 185 -0.71 16.25 0.28
C ILE A 185 -1.10 16.55 -1.16
N SER A 186 -0.24 16.13 -2.10
CA SER A 186 -0.53 16.26 -3.53
C SER A 186 -1.71 15.37 -3.92
N LEU A 187 -2.38 15.71 -5.03
CA LEU A 187 -3.43 14.85 -5.61
C LEU A 187 -2.93 13.42 -5.85
N VAL A 188 -1.69 13.27 -6.32
CA VAL A 188 -1.06 11.96 -6.49
C VAL A 188 -0.97 11.25 -5.15
N GLY A 189 -0.55 11.93 -4.08
CA GLY A 189 -0.49 11.33 -2.75
C GLY A 189 -1.83 10.89 -2.19
N SER A 190 -2.90 11.69 -2.37
CA SER A 190 -4.24 11.25 -2.00
C SER A 190 -4.67 10.00 -2.78
N ILE A 191 -4.35 9.93 -4.06
CA ILE A 191 -4.66 8.76 -4.90
C ILE A 191 -3.88 7.52 -4.45
N ILE A 192 -2.58 7.65 -4.18
CA ILE A 192 -1.74 6.50 -3.75
C ILE A 192 -2.17 5.99 -2.38
N ALA A 193 -2.38 6.88 -1.41
CA ALA A 193 -2.86 6.52 -0.07
C ALA A 193 -4.21 5.77 -0.12
N LEU A 194 -5.18 6.30 -0.89
CA LEU A 194 -6.46 5.62 -1.11
C LEU A 194 -6.33 4.26 -1.82
N ALA A 195 -5.40 4.13 -2.77
CA ALA A 195 -5.15 2.89 -3.49
C ALA A 195 -4.50 1.82 -2.62
N ASP A 196 -3.58 2.22 -1.76
CA ASP A 196 -2.88 1.35 -0.82
C ASP A 196 -3.88 0.67 0.13
N LEU A 197 -4.76 1.45 0.75
CA LEU A 197 -5.85 0.93 1.61
C LEU A 197 -7.09 0.46 0.83
N GLY A 198 -7.00 0.35 -0.50
CA GLY A 198 -8.13 0.20 -1.41
C GLY A 198 -8.61 -1.24 -1.62
N ALA A 199 -7.95 -2.25 -1.04
CA ALA A 199 -8.24 -3.66 -1.31
C ALA A 199 -9.72 -4.01 -1.12
N LEU A 200 -10.30 -3.71 0.05
CA LEU A 200 -11.71 -4.02 0.30
C LEU A 200 -12.64 -3.28 -0.65
N GLY A 201 -12.45 -1.96 -0.79
CA GLY A 201 -13.38 -1.11 -1.53
C GLY A 201 -13.33 -1.28 -3.04
N MET A 202 -12.18 -1.69 -3.59
CA MET A 202 -11.95 -1.78 -5.04
C MET A 202 -11.84 -3.22 -5.55
N ASP A 203 -11.25 -4.13 -4.78
CA ASP A 203 -10.98 -5.51 -5.20
C ASP A 203 -11.92 -6.53 -4.54
N GLY A 204 -12.62 -6.11 -3.49
CA GLY A 204 -13.63 -6.92 -2.81
C GLY A 204 -13.08 -7.80 -1.69
N VAL A 205 -13.98 -8.62 -1.15
CA VAL A 205 -13.81 -9.34 0.13
C VAL A 205 -12.66 -10.35 0.10
N GLU A 206 -12.52 -11.14 -0.97
CA GLU A 206 -11.49 -12.18 -1.04
C GLU A 206 -10.08 -11.59 -1.06
N ALA A 207 -9.85 -10.55 -1.88
CA ALA A 207 -8.56 -9.87 -1.97
C ALA A 207 -8.19 -9.23 -0.62
N TYR A 208 -9.15 -8.57 0.01
CA TYR A 208 -8.95 -7.96 1.33
C TYR A 208 -8.56 -8.97 2.43
N ILE A 209 -9.27 -10.10 2.51
CA ILE A 209 -8.94 -11.15 3.48
C ILE A 209 -7.55 -11.73 3.20
N GLN A 210 -7.23 -11.94 1.92
CA GLN A 210 -5.93 -12.45 1.50
C GLN A 210 -4.79 -11.51 1.89
N ASP A 211 -4.96 -10.20 1.70
CA ASP A 211 -4.01 -9.17 2.14
C ASP A 211 -3.75 -9.28 3.66
N GLY A 212 -4.81 -9.39 4.47
CA GLY A 212 -4.70 -9.59 5.91
C GLY A 212 -3.90 -10.84 6.31
N ILE A 213 -4.10 -11.97 5.61
CA ILE A 213 -3.33 -13.20 5.88
C ILE A 213 -1.85 -13.02 5.52
N LEU A 214 -1.54 -12.32 4.42
CA LEU A 214 -0.15 -12.07 4.01
C LEU A 214 0.57 -11.10 4.96
N ILE A 215 -0.12 -10.07 5.43
CA ILE A 215 0.40 -9.13 6.46
C ILE A 215 0.77 -9.91 7.71
N PHE A 216 -0.13 -10.78 8.18
CA PHE A 216 0.13 -11.62 9.35
C PHE A 216 1.39 -12.47 9.19
N LEU A 217 1.55 -13.09 8.02
CA LEU A 217 2.69 -13.93 7.72
C LEU A 217 4.01 -13.13 7.68
N GLU A 218 3.96 -11.93 7.09
CA GLU A 218 5.11 -11.05 7.02
C GLU A 218 5.58 -10.55 8.38
N ASP A 219 4.64 -10.22 9.26
CA ASP A 219 4.96 -9.78 10.62
C ASP A 219 5.32 -10.97 11.52
N ASN A 220 4.96 -12.21 11.16
CA ASN A 220 5.21 -13.41 11.96
C ASN A 220 5.92 -14.51 11.14
N PRO A 221 7.14 -14.26 10.62
CA PRO A 221 7.84 -15.23 9.75
C PRO A 221 8.15 -16.55 10.47
N HIS A 222 8.25 -16.56 11.80
CA HIS A 222 8.42 -17.79 12.59
C HIS A 222 7.21 -18.73 12.53
N LEU A 223 6.03 -18.22 12.16
CA LEU A 223 4.81 -19.00 11.97
C LEU A 223 4.64 -19.51 10.53
N LEU A 224 5.65 -19.35 9.67
CA LEU A 224 5.60 -19.75 8.26
C LEU A 224 5.15 -21.21 8.07
N LYS A 225 5.69 -22.14 8.86
CA LYS A 225 5.33 -23.56 8.76
C LYS A 225 3.86 -23.81 9.12
N LEU A 226 3.30 -23.04 10.06
CA LEU A 226 1.89 -23.11 10.42
C LEU A 226 1.01 -22.63 9.27
N VAL A 227 1.33 -21.47 8.69
CA VAL A 227 0.51 -20.79 7.69
C VAL A 227 0.62 -21.41 6.29
N LEU A 228 1.83 -21.76 5.83
CA LEU A 228 2.01 -22.33 4.49
C LEU A 228 1.90 -23.84 4.43
N ASN A 229 2.37 -24.56 5.46
CA ASN A 229 2.43 -26.02 5.42
C ASN A 229 1.27 -26.69 6.15
N CYS A 230 0.36 -25.91 6.74
CA CYS A 230 -0.67 -26.39 7.67
C CYS A 230 -0.08 -27.31 8.75
N ASP A 231 1.18 -27.10 9.15
CA ASP A 231 1.85 -28.00 10.08
C ASP A 231 1.26 -27.80 11.48
N ARG A 232 0.53 -28.82 11.94
CA ARG A 232 -0.17 -28.84 13.22
C ARG A 232 0.67 -29.48 14.34
N LEU A 233 1.84 -30.02 14.04
CA LEU A 233 2.50 -31.02 14.89
C LEU A 233 3.54 -30.44 15.87
N ASN A 234 3.90 -29.16 15.78
CA ASN A 234 5.01 -28.58 16.55
C ASN A 234 4.67 -27.26 17.28
N PHE A 235 3.57 -27.23 18.03
CA PHE A 235 3.23 -26.04 18.84
C PHE A 235 3.81 -26.14 20.25
N LEU A 236 4.90 -25.43 20.51
CA LEU A 236 5.46 -25.29 21.85
C LEU A 236 4.56 -24.43 22.78
N ALA A 237 3.56 -23.71 22.23
CA ALA A 237 2.60 -22.90 23.00
C ALA A 237 1.25 -22.68 22.27
N PRO A 238 0.33 -23.68 22.26
CA PRO A 238 -0.95 -23.61 21.54
C PRO A 238 -1.82 -22.39 21.88
N ASP A 239 -1.88 -22.00 23.16
CA ASP A 239 -2.70 -20.87 23.60
C ASP A 239 -2.17 -19.52 23.08
N VAL A 240 -0.85 -19.35 23.03
CA VAL A 240 -0.20 -18.15 22.49
C VAL A 240 -0.44 -18.05 20.99
N THR A 241 -0.32 -19.17 20.27
CA THR A 241 -0.64 -19.24 18.84
C THR A 241 -2.11 -18.92 18.58
N LYS A 242 -3.03 -19.50 19.37
CA LYS A 242 -4.47 -19.22 19.28
C LYS A 242 -4.74 -17.73 19.47
N ALA A 243 -4.17 -17.12 20.51
CA ALA A 243 -4.34 -15.70 20.80
C ALA A 243 -3.87 -14.83 19.62
N LYS A 244 -2.68 -15.09 19.08
CA LYS A 244 -2.14 -14.34 17.92
C LYS A 244 -3.04 -14.43 16.69
N LEU A 245 -3.47 -15.64 16.31
CA LEU A 245 -4.34 -15.84 15.15
C LEU A 245 -5.71 -15.17 15.35
N LEU A 246 -6.29 -15.30 16.55
CA LEU A 246 -7.58 -14.69 16.87
C LEU A 246 -7.51 -13.15 16.86
N THR A 247 -6.44 -12.57 17.42
CA THR A 247 -6.21 -11.12 17.36
C THR A 247 -6.16 -10.64 15.92
N MET A 248 -5.45 -11.35 15.04
CA MET A 248 -5.39 -10.99 13.64
C MET A 248 -6.74 -11.16 12.92
N ALA A 249 -7.47 -12.24 13.20
CA ALA A 249 -8.80 -12.46 12.64
C ALA A 249 -9.76 -11.32 13.02
N ARG A 250 -9.70 -10.83 14.26
CA ARG A 250 -10.46 -9.66 14.70
C ARG A 250 -10.01 -8.39 13.99
N PHE A 251 -8.71 -8.15 13.94
CA PHE A 251 -8.15 -7.00 13.24
C PHE A 251 -8.63 -6.89 11.78
N ILE A 252 -8.68 -8.00 11.04
CA ILE A 252 -9.21 -8.02 9.66
C ILE A 252 -10.68 -7.57 9.62
N VAL A 253 -11.51 -7.98 10.57
CA VAL A 253 -12.93 -7.59 10.62
C VAL A 253 -13.09 -6.14 11.05
N ASP A 254 -12.36 -5.73 12.09
CA ASP A 254 -12.45 -4.40 12.67
C ASP A 254 -11.95 -3.35 11.67
N LEU A 255 -10.83 -3.60 11.00
CA LEU A 255 -10.31 -2.73 9.94
C LEU A 255 -11.33 -2.56 8.81
N ALA A 256 -12.08 -3.61 8.42
CA ALA A 256 -13.09 -3.48 7.37
C ALA A 256 -14.21 -2.48 7.75
N HIS A 257 -14.63 -2.49 9.02
CA HIS A 257 -15.61 -1.53 9.54
C HIS A 257 -15.02 -0.12 9.59
N GLU A 258 -13.77 0.02 10.06
CA GLU A 258 -13.05 1.29 10.12
C GLU A 258 -12.91 1.93 8.74
N ARG A 259 -12.50 1.15 7.73
CA ARG A 259 -12.34 1.64 6.35
C ARG A 259 -13.65 2.27 5.85
N GLN A 260 -14.79 1.61 6.08
CA GLN A 260 -16.08 2.18 5.68
C GLN A 260 -16.43 3.44 6.47
N ALA A 261 -16.24 3.43 7.80
CA ALA A 261 -16.58 4.55 8.66
C ALA A 261 -15.74 5.81 8.37
N ARG A 262 -14.50 5.63 7.92
CA ARG A 262 -13.54 6.71 7.63
C ARG A 262 -13.58 7.22 6.21
N PHE A 263 -14.20 6.49 5.28
CA PHE A 263 -14.10 6.75 3.85
C PHE A 263 -14.46 8.18 3.42
N GLU A 264 -15.55 8.76 3.95
CA GLU A 264 -15.95 10.13 3.61
C GLU A 264 -14.91 11.17 4.04
N GLN A 265 -14.20 10.92 5.14
CA GLN A 265 -13.14 11.79 5.61
C GLN A 265 -11.90 11.66 4.72
N GLU A 266 -11.58 10.44 4.27
CA GLU A 266 -10.42 10.16 3.42
C GLU A 266 -10.53 10.79 2.03
N ILE A 267 -11.75 10.90 1.50
CA ILE A 267 -12.01 11.55 0.22
C ILE A 267 -12.35 13.04 0.37
N ALA A 268 -12.34 13.59 1.58
CA ALA A 268 -12.76 14.98 1.82
C ALA A 268 -11.90 16.02 1.09
N GLY A 269 -10.63 15.70 0.82
CA GLY A 269 -9.71 16.55 0.06
C GLY A 269 -10.03 16.66 -1.44
N PHE A 270 -10.93 15.83 -1.97
CA PHE A 270 -11.33 15.87 -3.38
C PHE A 270 -12.54 16.79 -3.62
N MET A 271 -12.67 17.30 -4.85
CA MET A 271 -13.84 18.09 -5.26
C MET A 271 -15.14 17.29 -5.14
N PRO A 272 -16.30 17.91 -4.84
CA PRO A 272 -17.56 17.19 -4.62
C PRO A 272 -17.94 16.19 -5.72
N GLN A 273 -17.74 16.56 -6.99
CA GLN A 273 -17.99 15.67 -8.13
C GLN A 273 -17.08 14.43 -8.12
N MET A 274 -15.79 14.60 -7.80
CA MET A 274 -14.84 13.51 -7.70
C MET A 274 -15.20 12.57 -6.56
N ARG A 275 -15.58 13.10 -5.39
CA ARG A 275 -16.05 12.28 -4.27
C ARG A 275 -17.26 11.42 -4.64
N GLN A 276 -18.18 11.96 -5.45
CA GLN A 276 -19.31 11.18 -5.96
C GLN A 276 -18.87 10.04 -6.90
N ILE A 277 -17.91 10.31 -7.79
CA ILE A 277 -17.31 9.28 -8.65
C ILE A 277 -16.63 8.20 -7.81
N LEU A 278 -15.81 8.58 -6.82
CA LEU A 278 -15.09 7.64 -5.96
C LEU A 278 -16.06 6.71 -5.22
N ARG A 279 -17.15 7.23 -4.65
CA ARG A 279 -18.18 6.43 -3.97
C ARG A 279 -18.91 5.48 -4.90
N ASN A 280 -19.32 5.97 -6.07
CA ASN A 280 -20.30 5.26 -6.90
C ASN A 280 -19.66 4.35 -7.97
N GLN A 281 -18.38 4.57 -8.30
CA GLN A 281 -17.73 3.91 -9.44
C GLN A 281 -16.43 3.21 -9.07
N VAL A 282 -15.75 3.64 -7.99
CA VAL A 282 -14.40 3.13 -7.66
C VAL A 282 -14.43 2.26 -6.41
N PHE A 283 -14.92 2.77 -5.29
CA PHE A 283 -14.97 2.08 -4.01
C PHE A 283 -16.31 1.36 -3.78
N ILE A 284 -16.81 0.68 -4.82
CA ILE A 284 -18.16 0.11 -4.85
C ILE A 284 -18.37 -1.00 -3.82
N TYR A 285 -17.30 -1.67 -3.40
CA TYR A 285 -17.33 -2.75 -2.41
C TYR A 285 -17.20 -2.25 -0.97
N LEU A 286 -16.96 -0.95 -0.75
CA LEU A 286 -16.86 -0.40 0.60
C LEU A 286 -18.26 -0.14 1.18
N ASN A 287 -19.01 -1.23 1.34
CA ASN A 287 -20.43 -1.24 1.71
C ASN A 287 -20.72 -2.28 2.81
N GLN A 288 -21.92 -2.21 3.39
CA GLN A 288 -22.31 -3.06 4.53
C GLN A 288 -22.33 -4.56 4.17
N ASP A 289 -22.70 -4.90 2.94
CA ASP A 289 -22.77 -6.31 2.50
C ASP A 289 -21.38 -6.93 2.47
N SER A 290 -20.40 -6.22 1.95
CA SER A 290 -19.01 -6.69 1.91
C SER A 290 -18.42 -6.83 3.32
N ILE A 291 -18.75 -5.91 4.23
CA ILE A 291 -18.34 -5.98 5.64
C ILE A 291 -18.98 -7.17 6.35
N ASN A 292 -20.26 -7.43 6.11
CA ASN A 292 -20.96 -8.60 6.65
C ASN A 292 -20.36 -9.90 6.12
N GLN A 293 -19.96 -9.94 4.84
CA GLN A 293 -19.25 -11.07 4.26
C GLN A 293 -17.88 -11.29 4.92
N VAL A 294 -17.07 -10.24 5.11
CA VAL A 294 -15.80 -10.32 5.86
C VAL A 294 -16.04 -10.91 7.25
N LYS A 295 -17.01 -10.37 8.00
CA LYS A 295 -17.35 -10.84 9.35
C LYS A 295 -17.78 -12.31 9.38
N THR A 296 -18.44 -12.80 8.32
CA THR A 296 -18.92 -14.18 8.22
C THR A 296 -17.80 -15.15 7.85
N LEU A 297 -16.89 -14.74 6.96
CA LEU A 297 -15.82 -15.59 6.44
C LEU A 297 -14.62 -15.70 7.40
N VAL A 298 -14.39 -14.69 8.24
CA VAL A 298 -13.25 -14.62 9.15
C VAL A 298 -13.63 -15.14 10.54
N PRO A 299 -12.94 -16.16 11.11
CA PRO A 299 -13.26 -16.73 12.42
C PRO A 299 -12.82 -15.81 13.58
N ASN A 300 -13.61 -14.77 13.85
CA ASN A 300 -13.30 -13.68 14.79
C ASN A 300 -13.85 -13.86 16.22
N GLN A 301 -14.64 -14.90 16.47
CA GLN A 301 -15.33 -15.13 17.74
C GLN A 301 -14.38 -15.67 18.82
N SER A 302 -14.58 -15.29 20.09
CA SER A 302 -13.77 -15.81 21.22
C SER A 302 -13.80 -17.33 21.34
N SER A 303 -14.89 -17.95 20.89
CA SER A 303 -15.10 -19.40 20.89
C SER A 303 -14.36 -20.13 19.76
N ALA A 304 -13.79 -19.42 18.77
CA ALA A 304 -13.08 -20.04 17.65
C ALA A 304 -11.98 -20.98 18.15
N SER A 305 -11.91 -22.17 17.58
CA SER A 305 -10.91 -23.16 17.99
C SER A 305 -9.55 -22.86 17.35
N LEU A 306 -8.45 -23.34 17.95
CA LEU A 306 -7.13 -23.23 17.33
C LEU A 306 -7.09 -23.90 15.95
N SER A 307 -7.75 -25.05 15.79
CA SER A 307 -7.82 -25.75 14.49
C SER A 307 -8.57 -24.95 13.43
N GLU A 308 -9.65 -24.27 13.81
CA GLU A 308 -10.43 -23.40 12.91
C GLU A 308 -9.60 -22.19 12.46
N LEU A 309 -8.95 -21.51 13.40
CA LEU A 309 -8.05 -20.39 13.10
C LEU A 309 -6.90 -20.83 12.18
N ILE A 310 -6.22 -21.93 12.48
CA ILE A 310 -5.16 -22.47 11.60
C ILE A 310 -5.72 -22.78 10.23
N SER A 311 -6.92 -23.36 10.12
CA SER A 311 -7.53 -23.67 8.82
C SER A 311 -7.83 -22.43 7.98
N PHE A 312 -8.22 -21.33 8.62
CA PHE A 312 -8.48 -20.06 7.93
C PHE A 312 -7.18 -19.42 7.42
N PHE A 313 -6.14 -19.34 8.26
CA PHE A 313 -4.85 -18.77 7.86
C PHE A 313 -4.08 -19.70 6.92
N CYS A 314 -4.27 -21.02 7.04
CA CYS A 314 -3.66 -22.00 6.15
C CYS A 314 -4.46 -22.17 4.85
N SER A 315 -4.33 -21.19 3.94
CA SER A 315 -4.95 -21.30 2.63
C SER A 315 -3.98 -21.88 1.60
N ASN A 316 -4.36 -23.00 0.97
CA ASN A 316 -3.66 -23.55 -0.21
C ASN A 316 -3.59 -22.55 -1.39
N LYS A 317 -4.41 -21.49 -1.40
CA LYS A 317 -4.32 -20.38 -2.38
C LYS A 317 -3.01 -19.58 -2.25
N ILE A 318 -2.34 -19.62 -1.09
CA ILE A 318 -1.09 -18.89 -0.85
C ILE A 318 0.09 -19.59 -1.53
N LYS A 319 0.07 -20.94 -1.61
CA LYS A 319 1.14 -21.72 -2.24
C LYS A 319 1.36 -21.37 -3.72
N THR A 320 0.31 -21.01 -4.44
CA THR A 320 0.36 -20.63 -5.85
C THR A 320 0.87 -19.21 -6.11
N MET A 321 1.00 -18.37 -5.08
CA MET A 321 1.47 -16.97 -5.23
C MET A 321 2.96 -16.79 -4.89
N ILE A 322 3.59 -17.78 -4.24
CA ILE A 322 4.98 -17.72 -3.75
C ILE A 322 5.93 -18.53 -4.66
N THR A 323 5.41 -19.40 -5.53
CA THR A 323 6.15 -20.13 -6.58
C THR A 323 6.21 -19.34 -7.87
#